data_AF-A0A7C5FA92-F1
#
_entry.id   AF-A0A7C5FA92-F1
#
_cell.length_a   1.000
_cell.length_b   1.000
_cell.length_c   1.000
_cell.angle_alpha   90.00
_cell.angle_beta   90.00
_cell.angle_gamma   90.00
#
_symmetry.space_group_name_H-M   'P 1'
#
loop_
_entity.id
_entity.type
_entity.pdbx_description
1 polymer ?
#
loop_
_entity_poly.entity_id
_entity_poly.type
_entity_poly.pdbx_seq_one_letter_code
_entity_poly.pdbx_strand_id
1 'polypeptide(L)'
;MKEIKAYIRTACLEETVKALEEKGAPGITVVTVHPVGYGFNARFSLSPEEVTRRFYDIVKIELVCDKEDLDTFVNTILDCSHTGDSGDGLIFVSDVKEVVKIRNRQRGNKISEVSGQSLSSQRRKMTKDPVCGMQVEESKAAAKSEYEGKTYYFCCIACKEKFDKSPKMYEVYGDK
;
A
#
# COMPACT_ATOMS: atom_id res chain seq x y z
N MET A 1 -6.77 10.01 13.96
CA MET A 1 -6.16 8.81 13.35
C MET A 1 -5.01 8.30 14.22
N LYS A 2 -4.53 7.09 13.94
CA LYS A 2 -3.33 6.49 14.50
C LYS A 2 -2.39 6.09 13.36
N GLU A 3 -1.09 6.26 13.56
CA GLU A 3 -0.06 5.69 12.68
C GLU A 3 0.53 4.45 13.36
N ILE A 4 0.60 3.36 12.61
CA ILE A 4 1.22 2.09 12.98
C ILE A 4 2.54 2.00 12.20
N LYS A 5 3.64 1.84 12.91
CA LYS A 5 4.96 1.50 12.35
C LYS A 5 5.35 0.11 12.86
N ALA A 6 5.16 -0.89 12.02
CA ALA A 6 5.50 -2.27 12.35
C ALA A 6 6.81 -2.65 11.66
N TYR A 7 7.74 -3.19 12.41
CA TYR A 7 8.98 -3.75 11.92
C TYR A 7 8.90 -5.25 12.09
N ILE A 8 8.88 -6.00 10.99
CA ILE A 8 8.63 -7.45 10.99
C ILE A 8 9.67 -8.14 10.12
N ARG A 9 9.81 -9.46 10.28
CA ARG A 9 10.63 -10.28 9.37
C ARG A 9 10.10 -10.16 7.94
N THR A 10 10.99 -9.99 6.96
CA THR A 10 10.63 -9.93 5.54
C THR A 10 9.83 -11.15 5.09
N ALA A 11 10.09 -12.33 5.68
CA ALA A 11 9.36 -13.56 5.40
C ALA A 11 7.84 -13.47 5.70
N CYS A 12 7.44 -12.64 6.67
CA CYS A 12 6.03 -12.44 7.05
C CYS A 12 5.33 -11.38 6.19
N LEU A 13 6.06 -10.68 5.31
CA LEU A 13 5.54 -9.52 4.60
C LEU A 13 4.36 -9.87 3.70
N GLU A 14 4.50 -10.92 2.87
CA GLU A 14 3.48 -11.25 1.87
C GLU A 14 2.12 -11.56 2.52
N GLU A 15 2.13 -12.38 3.57
CA GLU A 15 0.93 -12.73 4.33
C GLU A 15 0.34 -11.52 5.05
N THR A 16 1.19 -10.71 5.69
CA THR A 16 0.76 -9.50 6.40
C THR A 16 0.09 -8.49 5.46
N VAL A 17 0.64 -8.27 4.27
CA VAL A 17 0.06 -7.35 3.27
C VAL A 17 -1.32 -7.84 2.82
N LYS A 18 -1.44 -9.13 2.51
CA LYS A 18 -2.72 -9.74 2.10
C LYS A 18 -3.77 -9.63 3.21
N ALA A 19 -3.39 -9.96 4.45
CA ALA A 19 -4.31 -9.89 5.58
C ALA A 19 -4.77 -8.46 5.87
N LEU A 20 -3.86 -7.47 5.81
CA LEU A 20 -4.23 -6.06 5.98
C LEU A 20 -5.16 -5.57 4.86
N GLU A 21 -4.94 -5.99 3.61
CA GLU A 21 -5.83 -5.67 2.49
C GLU A 21 -7.22 -6.29 2.69
N GLU A 22 -7.31 -7.56 3.07
CA GLU A 22 -8.57 -8.26 3.37
C GLU A 22 -9.35 -7.61 4.51
N LYS A 23 -8.64 -7.06 5.50
CA LYS A 23 -9.24 -6.31 6.62
C LYS A 23 -9.58 -4.85 6.27
N GLY A 24 -9.34 -4.43 5.03
CA GLY A 24 -9.75 -3.10 4.54
C GLY A 24 -8.79 -1.98 4.93
N ALA A 25 -7.50 -2.26 5.08
CA ALA A 25 -6.52 -1.20 5.32
C ALA A 25 -6.59 -0.14 4.20
N PRO A 26 -6.64 1.17 4.53
CA PRO A 26 -6.79 2.25 3.54
C PRO A 26 -5.59 2.41 2.61
N GLY A 27 -4.45 1.79 2.94
CA GLY A 27 -3.19 1.80 2.21
C GLY A 27 -2.01 1.68 3.16
N ILE A 28 -0.92 1.06 2.68
CA ILE A 28 0.31 0.84 3.45
C ILE A 28 1.52 1.36 2.68
N THR A 29 2.61 1.65 3.40
CA THR A 29 3.94 1.85 2.84
C THR A 29 4.88 0.78 3.38
N VAL A 30 5.66 0.15 2.52
CA VAL A 30 6.67 -0.84 2.91
C VAL A 30 8.06 -0.27 2.64
N VAL A 31 8.94 -0.34 3.64
CA VAL A 31 10.32 0.15 3.56
C VAL A 31 11.25 -0.98 3.98
N THR A 32 12.23 -1.33 3.14
CA THR A 32 13.31 -2.24 3.53
C THR A 32 14.22 -1.56 4.55
N VAL A 33 14.52 -2.22 5.67
CA VAL A 33 15.31 -1.66 6.76
C VAL A 33 16.56 -2.50 6.98
N HIS A 34 17.68 -1.83 7.23
CA HIS A 34 18.91 -2.46 7.74
C HIS A 34 19.06 -2.04 9.21
N PRO A 35 18.56 -2.84 10.16
CA PRO A 35 18.46 -2.39 11.53
C PRO A 35 19.82 -2.45 12.23
N VAL A 36 20.22 -1.31 12.82
CA VAL A 36 21.40 -1.20 13.69
C VAL A 36 20.91 -1.06 15.11
N GLY A 37 21.12 -2.11 15.93
CA GLY A 37 20.72 -2.11 17.33
C GLY A 37 19.22 -2.32 17.56
N TYR A 38 18.70 -3.44 17.05
CA TYR A 38 17.32 -3.87 17.26
C TYR A 38 17.20 -4.73 18.54
N GLY A 39 16.34 -4.34 19.48
CA GLY A 39 16.14 -5.04 20.76
C GLY A 39 17.10 -4.64 21.90
N PHE A 40 17.04 -5.37 23.01
CA PHE A 40 17.68 -5.00 24.30
C PHE A 40 19.23 -4.90 24.29
N ASN A 41 19.91 -5.34 23.23
CA ASN A 41 21.38 -5.26 23.10
C ASN A 41 21.78 -4.45 21.86
N ALA A 42 21.42 -3.17 21.85
CA ALA A 42 21.75 -2.29 20.73
C ALA A 42 23.27 -2.05 20.64
N ARG A 43 23.87 -2.50 19.53
CA ARG A 43 25.28 -2.24 19.22
C ARG A 43 25.36 -1.16 18.14
N PHE A 44 25.49 0.08 18.58
CA PHE A 44 25.50 1.26 17.71
C PHE A 44 26.84 1.46 16.97
N SER A 45 27.90 0.78 17.41
CA SER A 45 29.22 0.80 16.76
C SER A 45 29.34 -0.37 15.79
N LEU A 46 28.78 -0.21 14.59
CA LEU A 46 28.98 -1.14 13.46
C LEU A 46 29.60 -0.37 12.28
N SER A 47 30.57 -0.96 11.59
CA SER A 47 31.04 -0.41 10.31
C SER A 47 29.93 -0.54 9.24
N PRO A 48 29.94 0.28 8.18
CA PRO A 48 29.00 0.12 7.06
C PRO A 48 29.00 -1.30 6.47
N GLU A 49 30.15 -1.97 6.45
CA GLU A 49 30.26 -3.36 5.99
C GLU A 49 29.57 -4.33 6.95
N GLU A 50 29.68 -4.12 8.27
CA GLU A 50 29.03 -4.95 9.28
C GLU A 50 27.50 -4.79 9.29
N VAL A 51 27.00 -3.57 9.02
CA VAL A 51 25.57 -3.31 8.84
C VAL A 51 25.04 -4.04 7.61
N THR A 52 25.80 -4.01 6.51
CA THR A 52 25.40 -4.66 5.26
C THR A 52 25.51 -6.19 5.32
N ARG A 53 26.47 -6.73 6.10
CA ARG A 53 26.69 -8.18 6.24
C ARG A 53 25.71 -8.86 7.20
N ARG A 54 25.08 -8.12 8.12
CA ARG A 54 24.05 -8.67 9.01
C ARG A 54 22.68 -8.60 8.34
N PHE A 55 22.31 -9.69 7.69
CA PHE A 55 21.02 -9.92 7.03
C PHE A 55 19.89 -10.16 8.04
N TYR A 56 19.63 -9.20 8.93
CA TYR A 56 18.30 -9.18 9.53
C TYR A 56 17.36 -8.63 8.47
N ASP A 57 16.80 -9.53 7.67
CA ASP A 57 15.80 -9.20 6.67
C ASP A 57 14.53 -8.73 7.40
N ILE A 58 14.50 -7.43 7.66
CA ILE A 58 13.42 -6.73 8.35
C ILE A 58 12.85 -5.68 7.40
N VAL A 59 11.53 -5.62 7.38
CA VAL A 59 10.78 -4.59 6.67
C VAL A 59 9.99 -3.77 7.68
N LYS A 60 9.85 -2.48 7.38
CA LYS A 60 8.95 -1.59 8.09
C LYS A 60 7.68 -1.39 7.27
N ILE A 61 6.53 -1.69 7.85
CA ILE A 61 5.20 -1.34 7.36
C ILE A 61 4.74 -0.08 8.08
N GLU A 62 4.34 0.95 7.32
CA GLU A 62 3.69 2.14 7.82
C GLU A 62 2.23 2.20 7.33
N LEU A 63 1.30 2.40 8.27
CA LEU A 63 -0.13 2.43 8.02
C LEU A 63 -0.76 3.54 8.87
N VAL A 64 -1.64 4.35 8.29
CA VAL A 64 -2.47 5.30 9.04
C VAL A 64 -3.92 4.82 9.01
N CYS A 65 -4.52 4.67 10.18
CA CYS A 65 -5.89 4.17 10.37
C CYS A 65 -6.74 5.12 11.23
N ASP A 66 -8.05 4.91 11.22
CA ASP A 66 -8.94 5.53 12.19
C ASP A 66 -8.77 4.88 13.56
N LYS A 67 -9.16 5.57 14.64
CA LYS A 67 -8.86 5.12 16.01
C LYS A 67 -9.55 3.80 16.32
N GLU A 68 -10.75 3.65 15.79
CA GLU A 68 -11.63 2.48 15.88
C GLU A 68 -11.04 1.23 15.20
N ASP A 69 -10.17 1.39 14.20
CA ASP A 69 -9.59 0.27 13.45
C ASP A 69 -8.20 -0.15 13.98
N LEU A 70 -7.66 0.58 14.97
CA LEU A 70 -6.30 0.36 15.48
C LEU A 70 -6.06 -1.09 15.89
N ASP A 71 -6.92 -1.62 16.77
CA ASP A 71 -6.74 -2.96 17.33
C ASP A 71 -6.87 -4.03 16.25
N THR A 72 -7.77 -3.83 15.27
CA THR A 72 -7.92 -4.73 14.12
C THR A 72 -6.60 -4.87 13.36
N PHE A 73 -5.96 -3.74 13.01
CA PHE A 73 -4.73 -3.79 12.21
C PHE A 73 -3.51 -4.21 13.03
N VAL A 74 -3.41 -3.80 14.30
CA VAL A 74 -2.33 -4.27 15.19
C VAL A 74 -2.40 -5.78 15.38
N ASN A 75 -3.58 -6.32 15.70
CA ASN A 75 -3.74 -7.76 15.89
C ASN A 75 -3.49 -8.53 14.59
N THR A 76 -3.92 -8.01 13.45
CA THR A 76 -3.63 -8.62 12.13
C THR A 76 -2.11 -8.75 11.90
N ILE A 77 -1.34 -7.71 12.21
CA ILE A 77 0.13 -7.77 12.07
C ILE A 77 0.75 -8.75 13.05
N LEU A 78 0.26 -8.78 14.30
CA LEU A 78 0.72 -9.72 15.33
C LEU A 78 0.48 -11.16 14.89
N ASP A 79 -0.74 -11.49 14.44
CA ASP A 79 -1.12 -12.84 14.02
C ASP A 79 -0.25 -13.36 12.87
N CYS A 80 0.10 -12.49 11.91
CA CYS A 80 0.96 -12.86 10.77
C CYS A 80 2.47 -12.88 11.08
N SER A 81 2.91 -12.19 12.14
CA SER A 81 4.34 -11.95 12.40
C SER A 81 4.87 -12.62 13.67
N HIS A 82 4.00 -13.21 14.48
CA HIS A 82 4.38 -13.84 15.74
C HIS A 82 4.81 -15.29 15.56
N THR A 83 6.05 -15.58 15.94
CA THR A 83 6.62 -16.93 16.03
C THR A 83 6.92 -17.33 17.48
N GLY A 84 7.10 -16.34 18.36
CA GLY A 84 7.56 -16.53 19.73
C GLY A 84 9.07 -16.41 19.89
N ASP A 85 9.81 -16.36 18.78
CA ASP A 85 11.26 -16.25 18.77
C ASP A 85 11.75 -14.80 18.85
N SER A 86 12.98 -14.64 19.33
CA SER A 86 13.66 -13.35 19.29
C SER A 86 13.78 -12.84 17.85
N GLY A 87 13.43 -11.57 17.64
CA GLY A 87 13.47 -10.91 16.34
C GLY A 87 12.16 -10.88 15.56
N ASP A 88 11.03 -11.26 16.16
CA ASP A 88 9.70 -11.14 15.52
C ASP A 88 9.36 -9.71 15.12
N GLY A 89 9.79 -8.73 15.93
CA GLY A 89 9.61 -7.33 15.59
C GLY A 89 9.12 -6.45 16.72
N LEU A 90 8.79 -5.21 16.35
CA LEU A 90 8.16 -4.22 17.22
C LEU A 90 7.12 -3.45 16.41
N ILE A 91 6.01 -3.11 17.07
CA ILE A 91 4.98 -2.23 16.54
C ILE A 91 4.97 -0.97 17.39
N PHE A 92 5.11 0.18 16.74
CA PHE A 92 4.95 1.49 17.37
C PHE A 92 3.64 2.11 16.91
N VAL A 93 2.96 2.77 17.84
CA VAL A 93 1.70 3.48 17.57
C VAL A 93 1.86 4.94 17.98
N SER A 94 1.51 5.86 17.07
CA SER A 94 1.57 7.31 17.28
C SER A 94 0.24 7.97 16.92
N ASP A 95 -0.01 9.17 17.46
CA ASP A 95 -1.18 9.98 17.11
C ASP A 95 -0.95 10.77 15.82
N VAL A 96 -1.89 10.68 14.88
CA VAL A 96 -1.93 11.50 13.67
C VAL A 96 -3.08 12.48 13.75
N LYS A 97 -2.75 13.77 13.72
CA LYS A 97 -3.69 14.89 13.88
C LYS A 97 -4.56 15.12 12.65
N GLU A 98 -3.98 14.99 11.46
CA GLU A 98 -4.63 15.37 10.20
C GLU A 98 -4.08 14.53 9.04
N VAL A 99 -4.94 14.31 8.05
CA VAL A 99 -4.58 13.78 6.73
C VAL A 99 -4.98 14.78 5.65
N VAL A 100 -4.15 14.89 4.61
CA VAL A 100 -4.42 15.71 3.43
C VAL A 100 -4.22 14.86 2.17
N LYS A 101 -5.29 14.68 1.38
CA LYS A 101 -5.21 14.02 0.08
C LYS A 101 -4.71 15.01 -0.97
N ILE A 102 -3.52 14.78 -1.49
CA ILE A 102 -2.86 15.66 -2.47
C ILE A 102 -3.75 15.90 -3.70
N ARG A 103 -4.34 14.84 -4.26
CA ARG A 103 -5.08 14.88 -5.53
C ARG A 103 -6.19 15.92 -5.57
N ASN A 104 -6.96 16.06 -4.50
CA ASN A 104 -8.13 16.95 -4.43
C ASN A 104 -8.04 17.95 -3.28
N ARG A 105 -6.89 18.02 -2.58
CA ARG A 105 -6.64 18.88 -1.42
C ARG A 105 -7.63 18.67 -0.25
N GLN A 106 -8.32 17.54 -0.22
CA GLN A 106 -9.25 17.20 0.85
C GLN A 106 -8.46 16.99 2.14
N ARG A 107 -8.91 17.61 3.23
CA ARG A 107 -8.32 17.50 4.56
C ARG A 107 -9.31 16.84 5.51
N GLY A 108 -8.82 16.17 6.54
CA GLY A 108 -9.68 15.52 7.54
C GLY A 108 -8.91 14.99 8.73
N ASN A 109 -9.64 14.64 9.78
CA ASN A 109 -9.12 13.99 10.99
C ASN A 109 -9.42 12.48 11.02
N LYS A 110 -10.13 11.98 10.00
CA LYS A 110 -10.37 10.57 9.71
C LYS A 110 -9.81 10.18 8.36
N ILE A 111 -9.15 9.02 8.29
CA ILE A 111 -8.59 8.50 7.05
C ILE A 111 -9.70 7.95 6.16
N SER A 112 -10.74 7.32 6.72
CA SER A 112 -11.88 6.77 5.96
C SER A 112 -12.58 7.83 5.09
N GLU A 113 -12.73 9.04 5.62
CA GLU A 113 -13.34 10.19 4.92
C GLU A 113 -12.47 10.73 3.78
N VAL A 114 -11.14 10.65 3.91
CA VAL A 114 -10.18 11.27 2.98
C VAL A 114 -9.60 10.26 1.97
N SER A 115 -9.36 9.01 2.38
CA SER A 115 -8.90 7.91 1.52
C SER A 115 -10.00 7.51 0.54
N GLY A 116 -11.27 7.62 0.93
CA GLY A 116 -12.41 7.37 0.07
C GLY A 116 -12.58 5.88 -0.24
N GLN A 117 -12.58 5.03 0.78
CA GLN A 117 -13.40 3.82 0.75
C GLN A 117 -14.75 4.16 1.37
N SER A 118 -15.67 4.69 0.57
CA SER A 118 -17.10 4.63 0.93
C SER A 118 -17.44 3.14 1.03
N LEU A 119 -17.65 2.61 2.24
CA LEU A 119 -18.18 1.26 2.52
C LEU A 119 -19.63 1.06 2.04
N SER A 120 -20.06 1.87 1.07
CA SER A 120 -21.35 1.78 0.37
C SER A 120 -21.14 1.51 -1.12
N SER A 121 -20.10 0.77 -1.50
CA SER A 121 -19.80 0.51 -2.91
C SER A 121 -20.85 -0.44 -3.50
N GLN A 122 -21.84 0.17 -4.13
CA GLN A 122 -22.28 -0.29 -5.44
C GLN A 122 -21.06 -0.79 -6.21
N ARG A 123 -21.12 -2.03 -6.68
CA ARG A 123 -20.10 -2.75 -7.44
C ARG A 123 -19.48 -1.84 -8.52
N ARG A 124 -18.37 -1.16 -8.20
CA ARG A 124 -17.67 -0.25 -9.11
C ARG A 124 -16.93 -1.09 -10.13
N LYS A 125 -17.21 -0.88 -11.42
CA LYS A 125 -16.53 -1.58 -12.51
C LYS A 125 -15.14 -0.98 -12.67
N MET A 126 -14.16 -1.67 -12.10
CA MET A 126 -12.74 -1.34 -12.22
C MET A 126 -12.19 -2.04 -13.45
N THR A 127 -11.36 -1.34 -14.20
CA THR A 127 -10.64 -1.86 -15.37
C THR A 127 -9.18 -1.40 -15.30
N LYS A 128 -8.31 -2.02 -16.08
CA LYS A 128 -6.87 -1.72 -16.08
C LYS A 128 -6.54 -0.77 -17.22
N ASP A 129 -5.86 0.33 -16.92
CA ASP A 129 -5.25 1.18 -17.95
C ASP A 129 -4.17 0.34 -18.68
N PRO A 130 -4.30 0.12 -20.00
CA PRO A 130 -3.45 -0.81 -20.72
C PRO A 130 -2.02 -0.26 -20.97
N VAL A 131 -1.78 1.03 -20.73
CA VAL A 131 -0.48 1.68 -20.94
C VAL A 131 0.38 1.62 -19.68
N CYS A 132 -0.20 1.82 -18.50
CA CYS A 132 0.55 1.89 -17.24
C CYS A 132 0.19 0.80 -16.22
N GLY A 133 -0.92 0.08 -16.44
CA GLY A 133 -1.40 -0.97 -15.53
C GLY A 133 -2.16 -0.47 -14.30
N MET A 134 -2.41 0.83 -14.18
CA MET A 134 -3.17 1.41 -13.07
C MET A 134 -4.65 0.98 -13.11
N GLN A 135 -5.25 0.71 -11.96
CA GLN A 135 -6.69 0.45 -11.88
C GLN A 135 -7.49 1.75 -12.04
N VAL A 136 -8.47 1.74 -12.93
CA VAL A 136 -9.33 2.87 -13.29
C VAL A 136 -10.79 2.47 -13.10
N GLU A 137 -11.56 3.31 -12.41
CA GLU A 137 -13.02 3.16 -12.35
C GLU A 137 -13.62 3.67 -13.67
N GLU A 138 -14.36 2.82 -14.41
CA GLU A 138 -14.88 3.18 -15.74
C GLU A 138 -15.68 4.50 -15.75
N SER A 139 -16.48 4.74 -14.70
CA SER A 139 -17.31 5.95 -14.56
C SER A 139 -16.52 7.24 -14.26
N LYS A 140 -15.28 7.11 -13.80
CA LYS A 140 -14.41 8.25 -13.39
C LYS A 140 -13.10 8.31 -14.15
N ALA A 141 -12.97 7.53 -15.22
CA ALA A 141 -11.76 7.51 -16.03
C ALA A 141 -11.45 8.92 -16.53
N ALA A 142 -10.17 9.32 -16.43
CA ALA A 142 -9.74 10.64 -16.87
C ALA A 142 -9.89 10.80 -18.39
N ALA A 143 -9.80 9.69 -19.12
CA ALA A 143 -10.09 9.63 -20.55
C ALA A 143 -10.51 8.21 -20.97
N LYS A 144 -11.12 8.08 -22.15
CA LYS A 144 -11.46 6.79 -22.77
C LYS A 144 -11.17 6.82 -24.28
N SER A 145 -10.93 5.65 -24.87
CA SER A 145 -10.75 5.47 -26.32
C SER A 145 -11.43 4.18 -26.76
N GLU A 146 -11.89 4.14 -28.01
CA GLU A 146 -12.51 2.96 -28.61
C GLU A 146 -11.59 2.40 -29.69
N TYR A 147 -11.29 1.11 -29.60
CA TYR A 147 -10.41 0.43 -30.55
C TYR A 147 -10.83 -1.04 -30.69
N GLU A 148 -10.99 -1.51 -31.93
CA GLU A 148 -11.52 -2.85 -32.27
C GLU A 148 -12.81 -3.24 -31.53
N GLY A 149 -13.72 -2.28 -31.37
CA GLY A 149 -15.01 -2.51 -30.70
C GLY A 149 -14.94 -2.65 -29.18
N LYS A 150 -13.76 -2.44 -28.56
CA LYS A 150 -13.58 -2.40 -27.11
C LYS A 150 -13.35 -0.95 -26.64
N THR A 151 -13.94 -0.59 -25.51
CA THR A 151 -13.68 0.69 -24.83
C THR A 151 -12.56 0.51 -23.82
N TYR A 152 -11.50 1.30 -23.95
CA TYR A 152 -10.37 1.37 -23.04
C TYR A 152 -10.46 2.63 -22.19
N TYR A 153 -10.12 2.50 -20.91
CA TYR A 153 -10.20 3.59 -19.93
C TYR A 153 -8.81 3.91 -19.38
N PHE A 154 -8.51 5.19 -19.22
CA PHE A 154 -7.16 5.67 -18.92
C PHE A 154 -7.11 6.49 -17.64
N CYS A 155 -6.02 6.32 -16.88
CA CYS A 155 -5.78 7.05 -15.64
C CYS A 155 -5.47 8.53 -15.90
N CYS A 156 -5.00 8.87 -17.10
CA CYS A 156 -4.73 10.24 -17.54
C CYS A 156 -4.78 10.38 -19.08
N ILE A 157 -4.85 11.62 -19.54
CA ILE A 157 -4.84 11.97 -20.98
C ILE A 157 -3.57 11.47 -21.68
N ALA A 158 -2.42 11.55 -21.00
CA ALA A 158 -1.15 11.10 -21.57
C ALA A 158 -1.14 9.58 -21.87
N CYS A 159 -1.78 8.76 -21.02
CA CYS A 159 -1.94 7.33 -21.31
C CYS A 159 -2.85 7.12 -22.52
N LYS A 160 -3.97 7.85 -22.63
CA LYS A 160 -4.82 7.81 -23.82
C LYS A 160 -4.06 8.16 -25.09
N GLU A 161 -3.30 9.25 -25.09
CA GLU A 161 -2.55 9.68 -26.28
C GLU A 161 -1.47 8.66 -26.70
N LYS A 162 -0.81 8.02 -25.73
CA LYS A 162 0.13 6.93 -26.00
C LYS A 162 -0.58 5.73 -26.62
N PHE A 163 -1.73 5.36 -26.07
CA PHE A 163 -2.56 4.29 -26.62
C PHE A 163 -3.01 4.60 -28.04
N ASP A 164 -3.59 5.78 -28.30
CA ASP A 164 -4.10 6.18 -29.61
C ASP A 164 -3.02 6.19 -30.70
N LYS A 165 -1.77 6.47 -30.34
CA LYS A 165 -0.63 6.42 -31.27
C LYS A 165 -0.27 4.99 -31.69
N SER A 166 -0.46 4.00 -30.82
CA SER A 166 -0.07 2.62 -31.10
C SER A 166 -0.94 1.59 -30.33
N PRO A 167 -2.25 1.49 -30.63
CA PRO A 167 -3.17 0.68 -29.83
C PRO A 167 -2.83 -0.81 -29.81
N LYS A 168 -2.36 -1.35 -30.94
CA LYS A 168 -1.96 -2.76 -31.10
C LYS A 168 -0.91 -3.23 -30.10
N MET A 169 -0.01 -2.34 -29.67
CA MET A 169 1.04 -2.71 -28.70
C MET A 169 0.47 -3.00 -27.30
N TYR A 170 -0.76 -2.55 -27.03
CA TYR A 170 -1.39 -2.63 -25.72
C TYR A 170 -2.56 -3.63 -25.67
N GLU A 171 -2.83 -4.37 -26.75
CA GLU A 171 -3.90 -5.38 -26.84
C GLU A 171 -3.73 -6.55 -25.85
N VAL A 172 -2.50 -6.82 -25.39
CA VAL A 172 -2.18 -7.99 -24.54
C VAL A 172 -2.78 -7.88 -23.13
N TYR A 173 -3.26 -6.70 -22.71
CA TYR A 173 -3.75 -6.44 -21.34
C TYR A 173 -5.28 -6.47 -21.20
N GLY A 174 -6.03 -6.76 -22.28
CA GLY A 174 -7.48 -6.90 -22.23
C GLY A 174 -7.92 -8.31 -21.86
N ASP A 175 -8.08 -8.57 -20.55
CA ASP A 175 -8.81 -9.69 -19.93
C ASP A 175 -8.53 -11.11 -20.48
N LYS A 176 -7.66 -11.83 -19.76
CA LYS A 176 -7.79 -13.29 -19.55
C LYS A 176 -8.19 -13.53 -18.11
#